data_AF-A0A371LYJ8-F1
#
_entry.id   AF-A0A371LYJ8-F1
#
_cell.length_a   1.000
_cell.length_b   1.000
_cell.length_c   1.000
_cell.angle_alpha   90.00
_cell.angle_beta   90.00
_cell.angle_gamma   90.00
#
_symmetry.space_group_name_H-M   'P 1'
#
loop_
_entity.id
_entity.type
_entity.pdbx_description
1 polymer ?
#
loop_
_entity_poly.entity_id
_entity_poly.type
_entity_poly.pdbx_seq_one_letter_code
_entity_poly.pdbx_strand_id
1 'polypeptide(L)' 'MSDTITAEDPLSGEEIELPADVEVGEIIDSPATGAELEVVSLDPVTLEEAPELEEDWGE' A
#
# COMPACT_ATOMS: atom_id res chain seq x y z
N MET A 1 11.52 -12.72 13.02
CA MET A 1 12.33 -12.00 12.03
C MET A 1 11.31 -11.33 11.16
N SER A 2 11.32 -10.00 11.10
CA SER A 2 10.42 -9.28 10.20
C SER A 2 11.13 -9.24 8.87
N ASP A 3 10.77 -10.17 7.98
CA ASP A 3 11.20 -10.11 6.59
C ASP A 3 10.49 -8.92 5.93
N THR A 4 11.20 -8.20 5.06
CA THR A 4 10.67 -7.06 4.33
C THR A 4 10.79 -7.28 2.82
N ILE A 5 9.89 -6.63 2.08
CA ILE A 5 9.89 -6.57 0.62
C ILE A 5 9.84 -5.10 0.20
N THR A 6 10.26 -4.79 -1.02
CA THR A 6 10.22 -3.43 -1.55
C THR A 6 9.18 -3.27 -2.66
N ALA A 7 8.53 -2.11 -2.65
CA ALA A 7 7.59 -1.66 -3.66
C ALA A 7 7.87 -0.19 -4.01
N GLU A 8 7.41 0.26 -5.18
CA GLU A 8 7.52 1.67 -5.57
C GLU A 8 6.28 2.44 -5.10
N ASP A 9 6.48 3.61 -4.49
CA ASP A 9 5.41 4.54 -4.14
C ASP A 9 4.80 5.12 -5.43
N PRO A 10 3.48 4.96 -5.67
CA PRO A 10 2.85 5.38 -6.92
C PRO A 10 2.74 6.91 -7.08
N LEU A 11 2.96 7.68 -6.00
CA LEU A 11 2.83 9.14 -5.99
C LEU A 11 4.18 9.85 -6.12
N SER A 12 5.24 9.35 -5.47
CA SER A 12 6.58 9.93 -5.51
C SER A 12 7.59 9.15 -6.36
N GLY A 13 7.35 7.86 -6.61
CA GLY A 13 8.30 6.97 -7.29
C GLY A 13 9.46 6.50 -6.39
N GLU A 14 9.37 6.69 -5.08
CA GLU A 14 10.39 6.24 -4.12
C GLU A 14 10.19 4.77 -3.76
N GLU A 15 11.29 4.03 -3.52
CA GLU A 15 11.21 2.65 -3.04
C GLU A 15 10.84 2.65 -1.55
N ILE A 16 9.79 1.90 -1.18
CA ILE A 16 9.30 1.77 0.19
C ILE A 16 9.39 0.32 0.67
N GLU A 17 9.79 0.14 1.93
CA GLU A 17 9.87 -1.17 2.58
C GLU A 17 8.53 -1.54 3.23
N LEU A 18 8.06 -2.75 2.93
CA LEU A 18 6.82 -3.32 3.43
C LEU A 18 7.09 -4.62 4.19
N PRO A 19 6.23 -5.02 5.14
CA PRO A 19 6.27 -6.36 5.69
C PRO A 19 6.15 -7.43 4.59
N ALA A 20 6.94 -8.49 4.66
CA ALA A 20 6.87 -9.57 3.67
C ALA A 20 5.57 -10.38 3.73
N ASP A 21 4.80 -10.26 4.82
CA ASP A 21 3.50 -10.87 5.03
C ASP A 21 2.31 -9.98 4.65
N VAL A 22 2.56 -8.87 3.93
CA VAL A 22 1.52 -7.97 3.42
C VAL A 22 0.50 -8.68 2.52
N GLU A 23 -0.77 -8.28 2.64
CA GLU A 23 -1.89 -8.90 1.91
C GLU A 23 -2.53 -7.94 0.90
N VAL A 24 -3.13 -8.49 -0.18
CA VAL A 24 -3.92 -7.68 -1.12
C VAL A 24 -5.14 -7.10 -0.40
N GLY A 25 -5.38 -5.81 -0.58
CA GLY A 25 -6.42 -5.04 0.12
C GLY A 25 -5.98 -4.46 1.47
N GLU A 26 -4.72 -4.70 1.87
CA GLU A 26 -4.16 -4.06 3.05
C GLU A 26 -3.88 -2.57 2.78
N ILE A 27 -4.28 -1.72 3.74
CA ILE A 27 -4.00 -0.29 3.71
C ILE A 27 -2.74 0.00 4.51
N ILE A 28 -1.80 0.70 3.89
CA ILE A 28 -0.53 1.10 4.48
C ILE A 28 -0.34 2.62 4.35
N ASP A 29 0.37 3.22 5.30
CA ASP A 29 0.79 4.61 5.19
C ASP A 29 2.11 4.68 4.41
N SER A 30 2.14 5.49 3.34
CA SER A 30 3.39 5.77 2.63
C SER A 30 4.37 6.53 3.55
N PRO A 31 5.58 6.01 3.79
CA PRO A 31 6.61 6.75 4.52
C PRO A 31 7.19 7.93 3.70
N ALA A 32 6.98 7.94 2.38
CA ALA A 32 7.48 8.97 1.48
C ALA A 32 6.56 10.19 1.42
N THR A 33 5.25 9.94 1.25
CA THR A 33 4.25 11.01 1.02
C THR A 33 3.28 11.19 2.18
N GLY A 34 3.13 10.19 3.04
CA GLY A 34 2.11 10.15 4.09
C GLY A 34 0.69 9.85 3.57
N ALA A 35 0.55 9.46 2.30
CA ALA A 35 -0.74 9.03 1.75
C ALA A 35 -1.09 7.61 2.19
N GLU A 36 -2.38 7.32 2.30
CA GLU A 36 -2.89 5.95 2.46
C GLU A 36 -2.81 5.24 1.10
N LEU A 37 -2.14 4.08 1.07
CA LEU A 37 -1.98 3.26 -0.12
C LEU A 37 -2.61 1.88 0.11
N GLU A 38 -3.20 1.29 -0.91
CA GLU A 38 -3.72 -0.07 -0.91
C GLU A 38 -2.79 -1.00 -1.69
N VAL A 39 -2.56 -2.20 -1.15
CA VAL A 39 -1.81 -3.25 -1.83
C VAL A 39 -2.72 -3.95 -2.84
N VAL A 40 -2.45 -3.79 -4.13
CA VAL A 40 -3.32 -4.33 -5.20
C VAL A 40 -2.77 -5.61 -5.85
N SER A 41 -1.51 -5.94 -5.62
CA SER A 41 -0.84 -7.16 -6.13
C SER A 41 0.35 -7.55 -5.25
N LEU A 42 0.75 -8.83 -5.27
CA LEU A 42 1.91 -9.38 -4.56
C LEU A 42 3.00 -9.99 -5.47
N ASP A 43 2.76 -10.15 -6.77
CA ASP A 43 3.73 -10.75 -7.73
C ASP A 43 3.73 -9.99 -9.08
N PRO A 44 4.47 -8.85 -9.19
CA PRO A 44 5.21 -8.17 -8.12
C PRO A 44 4.27 -7.38 -7.19
N VAL A 45 4.81 -6.97 -6.04
CA VAL A 45 4.10 -6.07 -5.12
C VAL A 45 3.78 -4.77 -5.82
N THR A 46 2.53 -4.33 -5.76
CA THR A 46 2.08 -3.08 -6.38
C THR A 46 1.14 -2.37 -5.44
N LEU A 47 1.26 -1.04 -5.40
CA LEU A 47 0.49 -0.15 -4.56
C LEU A 47 -0.30 0.84 -5.42
N GLU A 48 -1.48 1.21 -4.96
CA GLU A 48 -2.28 2.31 -5.51
C GLU A 48 -2.72 3.24 -4.36
N GLU A 49 -3.12 4.48 -4.68
CA GLU A 49 -3.72 5.38 -3.69
C GLU A 49 -5.00 4.73 -3.14
N ALA A 50 -5.10 4.61 -1.82
CA ALA A 50 -6.26 3.99 -1.19
C ALA A 50 -7.52 4.79 -1.57
N PRO A 51 -8.63 4.12 -1.89
CA PRO A 51 -9.86 4.82 -2.22
C PRO A 51 -10.32 5.64 -1.01
N GLU A 52 -10.72 6.89 -1.24
CA GLU A 52 -11.45 7.63 -0.21
C GLU A 52 -12.69 6.81 0.15
N LEU A 53 -12.87 6.57 1.44
CA LEU A 53 -14.02 5.85 1.98
C LEU A 53 -15.29 6.57 1.51
N GLU A 54 -15.90 6.12 0.40
CA GLU A 54 -17.17 6.66 -0.06
C GLU A 54 -18.14 6.54 1.12
N GLU A 55 -18.81 7.61 1.54
CA GLU A 55 -19.69 7.62 2.72
C GLU A 55 -20.98 6.77 2.54
N ASP A 56 -20.87 5.62 1.88
CA ASP A 56 -21.92 4.65 1.62
C ASP A 56 -21.41 3.21 1.85
N TRP A 57 -20.50 3.02 2.82
CA TRP A 57 -20.27 1.69 3.42
C TRP A 57 -21.51 1.30 4.26
N GLY A 58 -22.63 1.06 3.58
CA GLY A 58 -23.78 0.31 4.08
C GLY A 58 -24.83 1.11 4.83
N GLU A 59 -25.64 1.89 4.11
CA GLU A 59 -27.09 1.89 4.42
C GLU A 59 -27.71 0.50 4.18
#